data_AF-A0A139CWX8-F1
#
_entry.id   AF-A0A139CWX8-F1
#
_cell.length_a   1.000
_cell.length_b   1.000
_cell.length_c   1.000
_cell.angle_alpha   90.00
_cell.angle_beta   90.00
_cell.angle_gamma   90.00
#
_symmetry.space_group_name_H-M   'P 1'
#
loop_
_entity.id
_entity.type
_entity.pdbx_description
1 polymer ?
#
loop_
_entity_poly.entity_id
_entity_poly.type
_entity_poly.pdbx_seq_one_letter_code
_entity_poly.pdbx_strand_id
1 'polypeptide(L)'
;MQDVIIAIAIFAITYWFIITEIVHKATVALLGAVLMALFKILTQEEAFSYIDFNTIGLLIGMMIIVAITKKTGLFQYLAIKAAKLAEGDPLRILLSFAFVTAVSSALLDNVTTVLLMAPVTLLITDSLEIDPTPFLITQILASNIGGTATMIGDPPNIMIGSATDLGFVDFVVNLAPVVVVIFGVIILIIKKMYANQLKVSSEVKERIKDFDEHKVLQDKKLLVKSLFILGLTILGFAFHQFLELESAIVALAGAAILLFLSNLDPEQILEDIEWPTIFFFAALFVIVGGLEEVGVIEWVAHKVLGLTQGNLILMALLILWVSALASTVIDNIPFVATMIPLIQALAIADPSLQIEPLWWALALGACLGGNGSLVGASANVVVAGIAAKHNNSISFREYLKVGFPLMLIMMVISSIYIYLRYLI
;
A
#
# COMPACT_ATOMS: atom_id res chain seq x y z
N MET A 1 19.29 -6.68 29.60
CA MET A 1 18.51 -7.94 29.45
C MET A 1 17.07 -7.76 29.93
N GLN A 2 16.82 -7.12 31.08
CA GLN A 2 15.47 -6.78 31.52
C GLN A 2 14.76 -5.87 30.50
N ASP A 3 15.42 -4.80 30.05
CA ASP A 3 14.86 -3.87 29.07
C ASP A 3 14.55 -4.54 27.73
N VAL A 4 15.45 -5.42 27.26
CA VAL A 4 15.23 -6.28 26.07
C VAL A 4 13.95 -7.11 26.19
N ILE A 5 13.75 -7.78 27.33
CA ILE A 5 12.56 -8.63 27.54
C ILE A 5 11.29 -7.78 27.58
N ILE A 6 11.33 -6.61 28.23
CA ILE A 6 10.19 -5.69 28.31
C ILE A 6 9.85 -5.14 26.93
N ALA A 7 10.84 -4.68 26.16
CA ALA A 7 10.64 -4.15 24.81
C ALA A 7 10.05 -5.21 23.87
N ILE A 8 10.60 -6.44 23.87
CA ILE A 8 10.07 -7.56 23.08
C ILE A 8 8.64 -7.91 23.52
N ALA A 9 8.35 -7.90 24.82
CA ALA A 9 7.01 -8.20 25.32
C ALA A 9 5.99 -7.15 24.89
N ILE A 10 6.32 -5.85 25.02
CA ILE A 10 5.46 -4.75 24.55
C ILE A 10 5.21 -4.90 23.05
N PHE A 11 6.28 -5.08 22.25
CA PHE A 11 6.18 -5.28 20.81
C PHE A 11 5.29 -6.47 20.46
N ALA A 12 5.52 -7.64 21.04
CA ALA A 12 4.78 -8.86 20.74
C ALA A 12 3.30 -8.77 21.11
N ILE A 13 2.99 -8.16 22.27
CA ILE A 13 1.60 -7.94 22.70
C ILE A 13 0.91 -6.95 21.77
N THR A 14 1.56 -5.82 21.45
CA THR A 14 1.02 -4.83 20.51
C THR A 14 0.75 -5.46 19.14
N TYR A 15 1.69 -6.23 18.60
CA TYR A 15 1.51 -6.91 17.32
C TYR A 15 0.41 -7.96 17.34
N TRP A 16 0.28 -8.72 18.42
CA TRP A 16 -0.81 -9.68 18.58
C TRP A 16 -2.18 -8.99 18.49
N PHE A 17 -2.36 -7.84 19.15
CA PHE A 17 -3.59 -7.06 19.07
C PHE A 17 -3.81 -6.42 17.69
N ILE A 18 -2.74 -5.97 17.02
CA ILE A 18 -2.82 -5.46 15.63
C ILE A 18 -3.27 -6.57 14.69
N ILE A 19 -2.65 -7.75 14.75
CA ILE A 19 -2.93 -8.90 13.87
C ILE A 19 -4.35 -9.45 14.09
N THR A 20 -4.80 -9.50 15.35
CA THR A 20 -6.13 -10.03 15.67
C THR A 20 -7.26 -9.04 15.36
N GLU A 21 -6.92 -7.77 15.09
CA GLU A 21 -7.86 -6.66 14.82
C GLU A 21 -8.99 -6.51 15.86
N ILE A 22 -8.81 -7.06 17.08
CA ILE A 22 -9.81 -7.00 18.16
C ILE A 22 -10.00 -5.54 18.62
N VAL A 23 -8.93 -4.76 18.55
CA VAL A 23 -8.90 -3.33 18.91
C VAL A 23 -8.31 -2.57 17.73
N HIS A 24 -8.80 -1.34 17.51
CA HIS A 24 -8.31 -0.48 16.43
C HIS A 24 -6.78 -0.31 16.50
N LYS A 25 -6.07 -0.64 15.41
CA LYS A 25 -4.60 -0.71 15.37
C LYS A 25 -3.88 0.55 15.87
N ALA A 26 -4.41 1.73 15.53
CA ALA A 26 -3.85 3.01 15.98
C ALA A 26 -3.84 3.13 17.51
N THR A 27 -4.93 2.72 18.19
CA THR A 27 -5.04 2.75 19.64
C THR A 27 -4.01 1.82 20.30
N VAL A 28 -3.86 0.62 19.76
CA VAL A 28 -2.92 -0.39 20.28
C VAL A 28 -1.48 0.10 20.09
N ALA A 29 -1.15 0.66 18.93
CA ALA A 29 0.18 1.20 18.66
C ALA A 29 0.50 2.38 19.58
N LEU A 30 -0.43 3.33 19.77
CA LEU A 30 -0.24 4.45 20.69
C LEU A 30 0.00 3.96 22.14
N LEU A 31 -0.77 2.98 22.60
CA LEU A 31 -0.54 2.37 23.91
C LEU A 31 0.84 1.71 24.00
N GLY A 32 1.24 0.96 22.98
CA GLY A 32 2.57 0.35 22.91
C GLY A 32 3.71 1.37 22.98
N ALA A 33 3.62 2.45 22.20
CA ALA A 33 4.60 3.54 22.20
C ALA A 33 4.69 4.23 23.57
N VAL A 34 3.54 4.51 24.19
CA VAL A 34 3.50 5.07 25.56
C VAL A 34 4.11 4.12 26.56
N LEU A 35 3.86 2.80 26.45
CA LEU A 35 4.48 1.81 27.33
C LEU A 35 6.01 1.77 27.15
N MET A 36 6.54 1.86 25.91
CA MET A 36 7.99 1.94 25.69
C MET A 36 8.62 3.11 26.46
N ALA A 37 7.96 4.28 26.44
CA ALA A 37 8.42 5.46 27.19
C ALA A 37 8.24 5.30 28.72
N LEU A 38 7.10 4.78 29.18
CA LEU A 38 6.81 4.61 30.62
C LEU A 38 7.75 3.60 31.29
N PHE A 39 8.12 2.54 30.58
CA PHE A 39 9.11 1.56 31.04
C PHE A 39 10.56 2.04 30.84
N LYS A 40 10.77 3.25 30.32
CA LYS A 40 12.08 3.85 30.06
C LYS A 40 12.95 3.02 29.11
N ILE A 41 12.30 2.32 28.17
CA ILE A 41 13.00 1.72 27.03
C ILE A 41 13.51 2.82 26.11
N LEU A 42 12.71 3.87 25.94
CA LEU A 42 13.07 5.11 25.27
C LEU A 42 12.81 6.30 26.19
N THR A 43 13.68 7.30 26.10
CA THR A 43 13.36 8.66 26.53
C THR A 43 12.37 9.31 25.57
N GLN A 44 11.74 10.40 25.99
CA GLN A 44 10.84 11.17 25.13
C GLN A 44 11.58 11.74 23.90
N GLU A 45 12.83 12.16 24.06
CA GLU A 45 13.64 12.73 22.98
C GLU A 45 13.99 11.65 21.94
N GLU A 46 14.46 10.48 22.39
CA GLU A 46 14.73 9.32 21.52
C GLU A 46 13.45 8.87 20.80
N ALA A 47 12.32 8.78 21.51
CA ALA A 47 11.05 8.44 20.90
C ALA A 47 10.68 9.39 19.74
N PHE A 48 10.87 10.71 19.91
CA PHE A 48 10.61 11.67 18.84
C PHE A 48 11.63 11.60 17.71
N SER A 49 12.90 11.28 17.98
CA SER A 49 13.91 11.13 16.92
C SER A 49 13.67 9.92 16.03
N TYR A 50 13.00 8.89 16.55
CA TYR A 50 12.61 7.72 15.75
C TYR A 50 11.43 7.99 14.79
N ILE A 51 10.63 9.03 15.02
CA ILE A 51 9.50 9.34 14.14
C ILE A 51 10.02 9.94 12.84
N ASP A 52 9.81 9.23 11.74
CA ASP A 52 10.10 9.74 10.40
C ASP A 52 9.03 10.74 9.94
N PHE A 53 9.31 12.03 10.16
CA PHE A 53 8.44 13.13 9.72
C PHE A 53 8.35 13.27 8.20
N ASN A 54 9.28 12.70 7.44
CA ASN A 54 9.24 12.70 5.99
C ASN A 54 8.11 11.77 5.51
N THR A 55 8.09 10.53 6.02
CA THR A 55 6.99 9.59 5.79
C THR A 55 5.65 10.22 6.20
N ILE A 56 5.56 10.81 7.40
CA ILE A 56 4.32 11.42 7.91
C ILE A 56 3.86 12.61 7.04
N GLY A 57 4.77 13.51 6.69
CA GLY A 57 4.47 14.68 5.87
C GLY A 57 4.05 14.30 4.46
N LEU A 58 4.69 13.29 3.87
CA LEU A 58 4.32 12.75 2.57
C LEU A 58 2.90 12.17 2.59
N LEU A 59 2.59 11.32 3.57
CA LEU A 59 1.25 10.74 3.75
C LEU A 59 0.18 11.81 3.90
N ILE A 60 0.38 12.79 4.79
CA ILE A 60 -0.58 13.89 4.99
C ILE A 60 -0.78 14.68 3.69
N GLY A 61 0.30 15.04 3.01
CA GLY A 61 0.22 15.79 1.75
C GLY A 61 -0.57 15.05 0.68
N MET A 62 -0.29 13.75 0.49
CA MET A 62 -1.03 12.92 -0.46
C MET A 62 -2.49 12.75 -0.05
N MET A 63 -2.78 12.46 1.22
CA MET A 63 -4.16 12.33 1.72
C MET A 63 -4.99 13.60 1.50
N ILE A 64 -4.41 14.79 1.69
CA ILE A 64 -5.08 16.07 1.38
C ILE A 64 -5.38 16.19 -0.12
N ILE A 65 -4.39 15.93 -0.98
CA ILE A 65 -4.56 16.02 -2.44
C ILE A 65 -5.69 15.08 -2.89
N VAL A 66 -5.70 13.86 -2.35
CA VAL A 66 -6.71 12.86 -2.70
C VAL A 66 -8.08 13.21 -2.13
N ALA A 67 -8.17 13.69 -0.89
CA ALA A 67 -9.42 14.13 -0.26
C ALA A 67 -10.11 15.23 -1.09
N ILE A 68 -9.35 16.22 -1.57
CA ILE A 68 -9.86 17.27 -2.45
C ILE A 68 -10.28 16.67 -3.81
N THR A 69 -9.42 15.85 -4.41
CA THR A 69 -9.66 15.26 -5.74
C THR A 69 -10.88 14.36 -5.75
N LYS A 70 -11.14 13.60 -4.67
CA LYS A 70 -12.31 12.75 -4.48
C LYS A 70 -13.62 13.52 -4.61
N LYS A 71 -13.70 14.76 -4.08
CA LYS A 71 -14.92 15.59 -4.16
C LYS A 71 -15.31 15.97 -5.59
N THR A 72 -14.40 15.85 -6.56
CA THR A 72 -14.67 16.16 -7.98
C THR A 72 -15.51 15.08 -8.69
N GLY A 73 -15.56 13.86 -8.14
CA GLY A 73 -16.20 12.70 -8.77
C GLY A 73 -15.35 12.00 -9.83
N LEU A 74 -14.04 12.31 -9.92
CA LEU A 74 -13.11 11.73 -10.91
C LEU A 74 -13.15 10.20 -10.94
N PHE A 75 -13.12 9.56 -9.79
CA PHE A 75 -13.01 8.10 -9.69
C PHE A 75 -14.29 7.41 -10.13
N GLN A 76 -15.44 7.95 -9.72
CA GLN A 76 -16.75 7.50 -10.19
C GLN A 76 -16.87 7.68 -11.71
N TYR A 77 -16.41 8.82 -12.23
CA TYR A 77 -16.37 9.08 -13.67
C TYR A 77 -15.53 8.04 -14.41
N LEU A 78 -14.31 7.77 -13.96
CA LEU A 78 -13.41 6.80 -14.59
C LEU A 78 -13.99 5.39 -14.58
N ALA A 79 -14.56 4.97 -13.45
CA ALA A 79 -15.17 3.65 -13.30
C ALA A 79 -16.42 3.50 -14.19
N ILE A 80 -17.35 4.46 -14.20
CA ILE A 80 -18.54 4.40 -15.07
C ILE A 80 -18.12 4.41 -16.55
N LYS A 81 -17.18 5.27 -16.92
CA LYS A 81 -16.65 5.34 -18.29
C LYS A 81 -16.00 4.02 -18.71
N ALA A 82 -15.20 3.41 -17.83
CA ALA A 82 -14.60 2.10 -18.05
C ALA A 82 -15.67 1.02 -18.25
N ALA A 83 -16.75 1.05 -17.46
CA ALA A 83 -17.86 0.11 -17.59
C ALA A 83 -18.61 0.27 -18.93
N LYS A 84 -18.80 1.52 -19.39
CA LYS A 84 -19.43 1.80 -20.69
C LYS A 84 -18.57 1.38 -21.87
N LEU A 85 -17.26 1.62 -21.82
CA LEU A 85 -16.29 1.16 -22.83
C LEU A 85 -16.22 -0.38 -22.90
N ALA A 86 -16.53 -1.05 -21.80
CA ALA A 86 -16.66 -2.50 -21.75
C ALA A 86 -17.99 -3.03 -22.32
N GLU A 87 -18.90 -2.15 -22.78
CA GLU A 87 -20.20 -2.48 -23.39
C GLU A 87 -21.07 -3.39 -22.51
N GLY A 88 -20.98 -3.23 -21.18
CA GLY A 88 -21.71 -4.06 -20.23
C GLY A 88 -21.19 -5.50 -20.12
N ASP A 89 -20.11 -5.87 -20.81
CA ASP A 89 -19.52 -7.21 -20.69
C ASP A 89 -18.80 -7.36 -19.34
N PRO A 90 -19.28 -8.22 -18.43
CA PRO A 90 -18.78 -8.26 -17.06
C PRO A 90 -17.28 -8.58 -16.96
N LEU A 91 -16.76 -9.44 -17.86
CA LEU A 91 -15.34 -9.76 -17.89
C LEU A 91 -14.51 -8.54 -18.33
N ARG A 92 -14.94 -7.81 -19.38
CA ARG A 92 -14.26 -6.57 -19.78
C ARG A 92 -14.35 -5.50 -18.69
N ILE A 93 -15.47 -5.40 -17.97
CA ILE A 93 -15.61 -4.47 -16.83
C ILE A 93 -14.61 -4.84 -15.74
N LEU A 94 -14.53 -6.12 -15.35
CA LEU A 94 -13.60 -6.60 -14.33
C LEU A 94 -12.16 -6.23 -14.69
N LEU A 95 -11.74 -6.51 -15.93
CA LEU A 95 -10.39 -6.20 -16.41
C LEU A 95 -10.13 -4.68 -16.44
N SER A 96 -11.12 -3.89 -16.83
CA SER A 96 -11.00 -2.43 -16.89
C SER A 96 -10.92 -1.83 -15.49
N PHE A 97 -11.70 -2.34 -14.53
CA PHE A 97 -11.65 -1.92 -13.13
C PHE A 97 -10.31 -2.27 -12.51
N ALA A 98 -9.80 -3.48 -12.75
CA ALA A 98 -8.48 -3.87 -12.30
C ALA A 98 -7.39 -2.93 -12.84
N PHE A 99 -7.46 -2.57 -14.13
CA PHE A 99 -6.51 -1.63 -14.73
C PHE A 99 -6.60 -0.22 -14.12
N VAL A 100 -7.81 0.33 -14.00
CA VAL A 100 -8.02 1.65 -13.37
C VAL A 100 -7.54 1.64 -11.93
N THR A 101 -7.82 0.58 -11.18
CA THR A 101 -7.37 0.41 -9.79
C THR A 101 -5.85 0.34 -9.71
N ALA A 102 -5.16 -0.46 -10.53
CA ALA A 102 -3.71 -0.55 -10.49
C ALA A 102 -3.03 0.79 -10.81
N VAL A 103 -3.50 1.50 -11.85
CA VAL A 103 -2.94 2.80 -12.23
C VAL A 103 -3.23 3.87 -11.18
N SER A 104 -4.45 3.90 -10.63
CA SER A 104 -4.81 4.88 -9.59
C SER A 104 -3.99 4.63 -8.31
N SER A 105 -3.82 3.36 -7.93
CA SER A 105 -3.05 2.98 -6.75
C SER A 105 -1.58 3.32 -6.88
N ALA A 106 -1.00 3.25 -8.08
CA ALA A 106 0.36 3.68 -8.34
C ALA A 106 0.58 5.21 -8.15
N LEU A 107 -0.50 6.00 -8.08
CA LEU A 107 -0.43 7.48 -8.04
C LEU A 107 -0.99 8.09 -6.74
N LEU A 108 -1.83 7.37 -6.00
CA LEU A 108 -2.71 7.95 -4.97
C LEU A 108 -2.80 7.17 -3.67
N ASP A 109 -2.04 6.10 -3.49
CA ASP A 109 -2.20 5.08 -2.42
C ASP A 109 -3.30 4.02 -2.69
N ASN A 110 -3.06 2.82 -2.17
CA ASN A 110 -3.90 1.63 -2.35
C ASN A 110 -5.21 1.67 -1.56
N VAL A 111 -5.20 2.12 -0.30
CA VAL A 111 -6.39 2.18 0.56
C VAL A 111 -7.40 3.16 -0.01
N THR A 112 -6.94 4.35 -0.40
CA THR A 112 -7.82 5.36 -0.97
C THR A 112 -8.37 4.92 -2.32
N THR A 113 -7.54 4.28 -3.15
CA THR A 113 -8.00 3.74 -4.43
C THR A 113 -9.15 2.75 -4.23
N VAL A 114 -9.04 1.80 -3.29
CA VAL A 114 -10.10 0.82 -3.07
C VAL A 114 -11.34 1.39 -2.38
N LEU A 115 -11.18 2.37 -1.48
CA LEU A 115 -12.29 3.11 -0.86
C LEU A 115 -13.20 3.77 -1.92
N LEU A 116 -12.62 4.17 -3.04
CA LEU A 116 -13.31 4.85 -4.12
C LEU A 116 -13.88 3.87 -5.15
N MET A 117 -13.11 2.85 -5.49
CA MET A 117 -13.48 1.88 -6.52
C MET A 117 -14.50 0.84 -6.04
N ALA A 118 -14.43 0.39 -4.78
CA ALA A 118 -15.31 -0.66 -4.28
C ALA A 118 -16.81 -0.27 -4.26
N PRO A 119 -17.22 0.94 -3.80
CA PRO A 119 -18.63 1.35 -3.87
C PRO A 119 -19.16 1.44 -5.29
N VAL A 120 -18.34 1.92 -6.24
CA VAL A 120 -18.75 1.99 -7.65
C VAL A 120 -18.87 0.58 -8.23
N THR A 121 -17.99 -0.32 -7.80
CA THR A 121 -18.02 -1.72 -8.23
C THR A 121 -19.30 -2.39 -7.79
N LEU A 122 -19.68 -2.25 -6.53
CA LEU A 122 -20.94 -2.75 -5.99
C LEU A 122 -22.14 -2.21 -6.77
N LEU A 123 -22.18 -0.90 -7.02
CA LEU A 123 -23.26 -0.28 -7.78
C LEU A 123 -23.39 -0.84 -9.21
N ILE A 124 -22.27 -1.07 -9.89
CA ILE A 124 -22.25 -1.60 -11.26
C ILE A 124 -22.62 -3.09 -11.28
N THR A 125 -22.12 -3.89 -10.33
CA THR A 125 -22.43 -5.31 -10.23
C THR A 125 -23.88 -5.55 -9.82
N ASP A 126 -24.43 -4.72 -8.94
CA ASP A 126 -25.85 -4.75 -8.54
C ASP A 126 -26.75 -4.43 -9.75
N SER A 127 -26.36 -3.44 -10.56
CA SER A 127 -27.10 -3.08 -11.79
C SER A 127 -27.08 -4.19 -12.84
N LEU A 128 -26.00 -4.97 -12.86
CA LEU A 128 -25.80 -6.14 -13.72
C LEU A 128 -26.33 -7.44 -13.11
N GLU A 129 -26.87 -7.41 -11.89
CA GLU A 129 -27.35 -8.58 -11.14
C GLU A 129 -26.30 -9.71 -11.05
N ILE A 130 -25.03 -9.35 -10.84
CA ILE A 130 -23.90 -10.30 -10.70
C ILE A 130 -23.24 -10.21 -9.34
N ASP A 131 -22.64 -11.31 -8.91
CA ASP A 131 -21.83 -11.35 -7.69
C ASP A 131 -20.63 -10.37 -7.80
N PRO A 132 -20.49 -9.40 -6.88
CA PRO A 132 -19.36 -8.47 -6.87
C PRO A 132 -18.04 -9.11 -6.45
N THR A 133 -18.06 -10.29 -5.81
CA THR A 133 -16.89 -10.88 -5.16
C THR A 133 -15.68 -11.04 -6.09
N PRO A 134 -15.81 -11.54 -7.34
CA PRO A 134 -14.70 -11.59 -8.29
C PRO A 134 -14.08 -10.22 -8.60
N PHE A 135 -14.91 -9.17 -8.68
CA PHE A 135 -14.44 -7.81 -8.97
C PHE A 135 -13.68 -7.24 -7.78
N LEU A 136 -14.25 -7.36 -6.58
CA LEU A 136 -13.63 -6.85 -5.36
C LEU A 136 -12.31 -7.55 -5.05
N ILE A 137 -12.24 -8.89 -5.17
CA ILE A 137 -10.98 -9.62 -5.02
C ILE A 137 -9.96 -9.16 -6.07
N THR A 138 -10.37 -9.02 -7.33
CA THR A 138 -9.46 -8.55 -8.39
C THR A 138 -8.96 -7.13 -8.12
N GLN A 139 -9.81 -6.24 -7.61
CA GLN A 139 -9.43 -4.87 -7.26
C GLN A 139 -8.45 -4.82 -6.09
N ILE A 140 -8.65 -5.64 -5.07
CA ILE A 140 -7.67 -5.78 -3.97
C ILE A 140 -6.30 -6.18 -4.53
N LEU A 141 -6.26 -7.22 -5.36
CA LEU A 141 -5.00 -7.68 -5.97
C LEU A 141 -4.38 -6.57 -6.84
N ALA A 142 -5.19 -5.92 -7.67
CA ALA A 142 -4.75 -4.86 -8.55
C ALA A 142 -4.25 -3.62 -7.82
N SER A 143 -4.85 -3.23 -6.69
CA SER A 143 -4.39 -2.08 -5.90
C SER A 143 -3.03 -2.37 -5.29
N ASN A 144 -2.85 -3.52 -4.66
CA ASN A 144 -1.56 -3.86 -4.05
C ASN A 144 -0.46 -4.03 -5.12
N ILE A 145 -0.76 -4.70 -6.25
CA ILE A 145 0.18 -4.82 -7.37
C ILE A 145 0.53 -3.44 -7.93
N GLY A 146 -0.47 -2.60 -8.20
CA GLY A 146 -0.27 -1.26 -8.76
C GLY A 146 0.49 -0.33 -7.81
N GLY A 147 0.12 -0.32 -6.53
CA GLY A 147 0.78 0.47 -5.49
C GLY A 147 2.26 0.11 -5.30
N THR A 148 2.63 -1.15 -5.57
CA THR A 148 4.03 -1.60 -5.54
C THR A 148 4.90 -0.88 -6.59
N ALA A 149 4.34 -0.34 -7.67
CA ALA A 149 5.11 0.20 -8.79
C ALA A 149 5.87 1.50 -8.49
N THR A 150 5.43 2.27 -7.49
CA THR A 150 5.94 3.63 -7.23
C THR A 150 6.19 3.84 -5.74
N MET A 151 7.00 4.85 -5.42
CA MET A 151 7.30 5.21 -4.03
C MET A 151 6.05 5.58 -3.23
N ILE A 152 5.07 6.25 -3.86
CA ILE A 152 3.88 6.79 -3.17
C ILE A 152 2.66 5.85 -3.21
N GLY A 153 2.73 4.74 -3.94
CA GLY A 153 1.56 3.91 -4.21
C GLY A 153 1.12 3.01 -3.05
N ASP A 154 2.01 2.79 -2.08
CA ASP A 154 1.74 1.99 -0.87
C ASP A 154 2.63 2.52 0.28
N PRO A 155 2.14 2.65 1.52
CA PRO A 155 2.96 3.19 2.61
C PRO A 155 4.28 2.46 2.90
N PRO A 156 4.43 1.12 2.73
CA PRO A 156 5.73 0.47 2.83
C PRO A 156 6.79 1.07 1.90
N ASN A 157 6.42 1.45 0.67
CA ASN A 157 7.33 2.06 -0.28
C ASN A 157 7.73 3.48 0.16
N ILE A 158 6.78 4.25 0.71
CA ILE A 158 7.04 5.57 1.29
C ILE A 158 8.09 5.46 2.40
N MET A 159 7.93 4.47 3.28
CA MET A 159 8.85 4.24 4.39
C MET A 159 10.25 3.84 3.91
N ILE A 160 10.34 2.93 2.94
CA ILE A 160 11.64 2.53 2.37
C ILE A 160 12.33 3.73 1.73
N GLY A 161 11.62 4.52 0.91
CA GLY A 161 12.19 5.68 0.25
C GLY A 161 12.51 6.84 1.20
N SER A 162 11.86 6.93 2.35
CA SER A 162 12.18 7.96 3.37
C SER A 162 13.33 7.55 4.29
N ALA A 163 13.56 6.24 4.45
CA ALA A 163 14.68 5.69 5.23
C ALA A 163 15.96 5.45 4.40
N THR A 164 15.93 5.79 3.11
CA THR A 164 17.03 5.59 2.17
C THR A 164 17.17 6.82 1.25
N ASP A 165 18.23 6.87 0.44
CA ASP A 165 18.39 7.91 -0.58
C ASP A 165 17.59 7.62 -1.87
N LEU A 166 16.74 6.57 -1.87
CA LEU A 166 15.97 6.13 -3.03
C LEU A 166 14.75 7.02 -3.26
N GLY A 167 14.70 7.67 -4.41
CA GLY A 167 13.64 8.59 -4.78
C GLY A 167 12.55 7.96 -5.65
N PHE A 168 11.55 8.76 -6.00
CA PHE A 168 10.41 8.31 -6.79
C PHE A 168 10.80 7.63 -8.11
N VAL A 169 11.79 8.20 -8.82
CA VAL A 169 12.27 7.65 -10.10
C VAL A 169 12.93 6.29 -9.90
N ASP A 170 13.68 6.10 -8.82
CA ASP A 170 14.32 4.81 -8.52
C ASP A 170 13.27 3.72 -8.34
N PHE A 171 12.19 3.98 -7.59
CA PHE A 171 11.07 3.04 -7.47
C PHE A 171 10.43 2.72 -8.82
N VAL A 172 10.16 3.73 -9.66
CA VAL A 172 9.58 3.50 -10.99
C VAL A 172 10.50 2.66 -11.86
N VAL A 173 11.80 2.97 -11.89
CA VAL A 173 12.78 2.27 -12.73
C VAL A 173 13.01 0.84 -12.26
N ASN A 174 12.98 0.60 -10.95
CA ASN A 174 13.33 -0.68 -10.34
C ASN A 174 12.14 -1.59 -10.04
N LEU A 175 10.92 -1.06 -9.86
CA LEU A 175 9.72 -1.85 -9.53
C LEU A 175 8.68 -1.88 -10.65
N ALA A 176 8.43 -0.77 -11.36
CA ALA A 176 7.38 -0.73 -12.37
C ALA A 176 7.53 -1.80 -13.49
N PRO A 177 8.74 -2.12 -14.00
CA PRO A 177 8.88 -3.16 -15.03
C PRO A 177 8.39 -4.54 -14.57
N VAL A 178 8.77 -4.96 -13.36
CA VAL A 178 8.33 -6.25 -12.82
C VAL A 178 6.86 -6.22 -12.45
N VAL A 179 6.36 -5.10 -11.92
CA VAL A 179 4.94 -4.92 -11.61
C VAL A 179 4.07 -5.03 -12.85
N VAL A 180 4.47 -4.46 -14.00
CA VAL A 180 3.74 -4.60 -15.27
C VAL A 180 3.65 -6.07 -15.70
N VAL A 181 4.75 -6.82 -15.57
CA VAL A 181 4.76 -8.26 -15.88
C VAL A 181 3.85 -9.03 -14.94
N ILE A 182 3.97 -8.78 -13.63
CA ILE A 182 3.12 -9.41 -12.60
C ILE A 182 1.65 -9.11 -12.88
N PHE A 183 1.30 -7.84 -13.08
CA PHE A 183 -0.06 -7.42 -13.38
C PHE A 183 -0.60 -8.15 -14.62
N GLY A 184 0.18 -8.19 -15.71
CA GLY A 184 -0.20 -8.92 -16.92
C GLY A 184 -0.48 -10.41 -16.67
N VAL A 185 0.43 -11.11 -15.96
CA VAL A 185 0.27 -12.54 -15.63
C VAL A 185 -0.96 -12.77 -14.77
N ILE A 186 -1.13 -11.99 -13.70
CA ILE A 186 -2.24 -12.14 -12.75
C ILE A 186 -3.57 -11.85 -13.42
N ILE A 187 -3.66 -10.81 -14.25
CA ILE A 187 -4.87 -10.49 -15.01
C ILE A 187 -5.23 -11.59 -16.02
N LEU A 188 -4.26 -12.23 -16.67
CA LEU A 188 -4.51 -13.37 -17.54
C LEU A 188 -5.06 -14.58 -16.76
N ILE A 189 -4.55 -14.85 -15.57
CA ILE A 189 -5.03 -15.93 -14.70
C ILE A 189 -6.46 -15.63 -14.24
N ILE A 190 -6.71 -14.43 -13.72
CA ILE A 190 -8.03 -13.96 -13.28
C ILE A 190 -9.05 -14.02 -14.42
N LYS A 191 -8.67 -13.58 -15.62
CA LYS A 191 -9.49 -13.69 -16.83
C LYS A 191 -9.91 -15.14 -17.07
N LYS A 192 -8.97 -16.08 -17.00
CA LYS A 192 -9.25 -17.51 -17.22
C LYS A 192 -10.11 -18.10 -16.10
N MET A 193 -9.90 -17.70 -14.85
CA MET A 193 -10.66 -18.17 -13.69
C MET A 193 -12.13 -17.76 -13.76
N TYR A 194 -12.41 -16.49 -14.09
CA TYR A 194 -13.77 -15.95 -14.02
C TYR A 194 -14.52 -15.88 -15.36
N ALA A 195 -13.88 -16.16 -16.50
CA ALA A 195 -14.51 -16.11 -17.83
C ALA A 195 -15.81 -16.92 -17.94
N ASN A 196 -15.93 -18.04 -17.22
CA ASN A 196 -17.11 -18.89 -17.27
C ASN A 196 -18.21 -18.49 -16.27
N GLN A 197 -17.86 -17.74 -15.22
CA GLN A 197 -18.78 -17.33 -14.15
C GLN A 197 -19.50 -16.02 -14.48
N LEU A 198 -18.90 -15.20 -15.34
CA LEU A 198 -19.32 -13.83 -15.63
C LEU A 198 -20.06 -13.72 -16.97
N LYS A 199 -21.28 -14.28 -17.04
CA LYS A 199 -22.15 -14.22 -18.22
C LYS A 199 -23.47 -13.53 -17.89
N VAL A 200 -23.82 -12.52 -18.68
CA VAL A 200 -25.02 -11.70 -18.49
C VAL A 200 -25.75 -11.56 -19.83
N SER A 201 -27.09 -11.54 -19.79
CA SER A 201 -27.94 -11.39 -20.98
C SER A 201 -27.77 -10.01 -21.61
N SER A 202 -28.02 -9.90 -22.92
CA SER A 202 -27.86 -8.64 -23.65
C SER A 202 -28.72 -7.50 -23.08
N GLU A 203 -29.91 -7.80 -22.58
CA GLU A 203 -30.84 -6.83 -21.96
C GLU A 203 -30.25 -6.20 -20.69
N VAL A 204 -29.60 -6.99 -19.85
CA VAL A 204 -28.99 -6.49 -18.61
C VAL A 204 -27.73 -5.68 -18.93
N LYS A 205 -26.99 -6.02 -20.00
CA LYS A 205 -25.86 -5.22 -20.48
C LYS A 205 -26.28 -3.80 -20.90
N GLU A 206 -27.51 -3.64 -21.42
CA GLU A 206 -27.99 -2.33 -21.86
C GLU A 206 -28.20 -1.34 -20.70
N ARG A 207 -28.48 -1.83 -19.49
CA ARG A 207 -28.63 -0.99 -18.28
C ARG A 207 -27.38 -0.15 -17.98
N ILE A 208 -26.20 -0.59 -18.42
CA ILE A 208 -24.96 0.18 -18.28
C ILE A 208 -24.95 1.43 -19.16
N LYS A 209 -25.67 1.42 -20.29
CA LYS A 209 -25.76 2.58 -21.20
C LYS A 209 -26.54 3.74 -20.58
N ASP A 210 -27.45 3.44 -19.64
CA ASP A 210 -28.29 4.44 -18.96
C ASP A 210 -27.51 5.27 -17.94
N PHE A 211 -26.31 4.82 -17.52
CA PHE A 211 -25.43 5.63 -16.70
C PHE A 211 -24.86 6.80 -17.50
N ASP A 212 -25.06 8.00 -16.97
CA ASP A 212 -24.43 9.21 -17.45
C ASP A 212 -23.21 9.54 -16.57
N GLU A 213 -22.03 9.22 -17.07
CA GLU A 213 -20.76 9.48 -16.39
C GLU A 213 -20.55 10.98 -16.13
N HIS A 214 -21.16 11.88 -16.91
CA HIS A 214 -20.99 13.31 -16.71
C HIS A 214 -21.81 13.83 -15.53
N LYS A 215 -22.86 13.11 -15.09
CA LYS A 215 -23.64 13.49 -13.91
C LYS A 215 -22.93 13.25 -12.58
N VAL A 216 -21.93 12.37 -12.55
CA VAL A 216 -21.15 12.13 -11.32
C VAL A 216 -20.03 13.16 -11.13
N LEU A 217 -19.65 13.90 -12.18
CA LEU A 217 -18.70 15.00 -12.07
C LEU A 217 -19.35 16.22 -11.42
N GLN A 218 -19.00 16.47 -10.17
CA GLN A 218 -19.59 17.54 -9.36
C GLN A 218 -19.00 18.92 -9.72
N ASP A 219 -17.66 19.00 -9.84
CA ASP A 219 -16.97 20.27 -10.13
C ASP A 219 -15.82 20.06 -11.12
N LYS A 220 -16.07 20.47 -12.37
CA LYS A 220 -15.08 20.40 -13.46
C LYS A 220 -13.90 21.36 -13.27
N LYS A 221 -14.10 22.51 -12.61
CA LYS A 221 -13.02 23.47 -12.38
C LYS A 221 -12.08 22.94 -11.31
N LEU A 222 -12.65 22.43 -10.21
CA LEU A 222 -11.87 21.76 -9.18
C LEU A 222 -11.14 20.55 -9.75
N LEU A 223 -11.79 19.75 -10.61
CA LEU A 223 -11.15 18.62 -11.28
C LEU A 223 -9.88 19.03 -12.05
N VAL A 224 -9.96 20.07 -12.87
CA VAL A 224 -8.81 20.54 -13.65
C VAL A 224 -7.69 21.03 -12.72
N LYS A 225 -8.04 21.77 -11.65
CA LYS A 225 -7.06 22.21 -10.64
C LYS A 225 -6.41 21.01 -9.94
N SER A 226 -7.20 20.04 -9.49
CA SER A 226 -6.72 18.81 -8.85
C SER A 226 -5.79 18.01 -9.75
N LEU A 227 -6.17 17.76 -11.00
CA LEU A 227 -5.34 17.03 -11.95
C LEU A 227 -4.06 17.79 -12.30
N PHE A 228 -4.14 19.11 -12.43
CA PHE A 228 -2.97 19.94 -12.68
C PHE A 228 -1.99 19.90 -11.50
N ILE A 229 -2.47 20.09 -10.27
CA ILE A 229 -1.62 20.03 -9.08
C ILE A 229 -1.08 18.61 -8.86
N LEU A 230 -1.90 17.57 -9.01
CA LEU A 230 -1.43 16.18 -8.93
C LEU A 230 -0.31 15.91 -9.96
N GLY A 231 -0.47 16.39 -11.20
CA GLY A 231 0.56 16.31 -12.23
C GLY A 231 1.85 17.04 -11.83
N LEU A 232 1.73 18.25 -11.27
CA LEU A 232 2.89 19.00 -10.75
C LEU A 232 3.55 18.29 -9.56
N THR A 233 2.78 17.69 -8.66
CA THR A 233 3.32 16.92 -7.51
C THR A 233 4.06 15.69 -7.99
N ILE A 234 3.52 14.94 -8.97
CA ILE A 234 4.20 13.78 -9.58
C ILE A 234 5.49 14.22 -10.28
N LEU A 235 5.48 15.35 -10.99
CA LEU A 235 6.70 15.93 -11.57
C LEU A 235 7.68 16.34 -10.46
N GLY A 236 7.19 16.96 -9.39
CA GLY A 236 7.99 17.30 -8.23
C GLY A 236 8.68 16.07 -7.63
N PHE A 237 7.97 14.95 -7.49
CA PHE A 237 8.58 13.69 -7.07
C PHE A 237 9.61 13.19 -8.08
N ALA A 238 9.37 13.29 -9.38
CA ALA A 238 10.37 12.90 -10.38
C ALA A 238 11.68 13.70 -10.29
N PHE A 239 11.62 14.93 -9.78
CA PHE A 239 12.78 15.84 -9.68
C PHE A 239 13.27 16.10 -8.25
N HIS A 240 12.66 15.51 -7.21
CA HIS A 240 12.94 15.90 -5.82
C HIS A 240 14.42 15.66 -5.44
N GLN A 241 15.02 14.54 -5.88
CA GLN A 241 16.44 14.24 -5.64
C GLN A 241 17.36 15.27 -6.31
N PHE A 242 17.05 15.70 -7.54
CA PHE A 242 17.83 16.73 -8.24
C PHE A 242 17.71 18.12 -7.61
N LEU A 243 16.58 18.38 -6.94
CA LEU A 243 16.31 19.63 -6.25
C LEU A 243 16.79 19.62 -4.80
N GLU A 244 17.37 18.52 -4.33
CA GLU A 244 17.74 18.29 -2.91
C GLU A 244 16.55 18.58 -1.97
N LEU A 245 15.35 18.20 -2.42
CA LEU A 245 14.12 18.33 -1.68
C LEU A 245 13.65 16.98 -1.17
N GLU A 246 13.18 17.00 0.07
CA GLU A 246 12.50 15.88 0.68
C GLU A 246 11.12 15.65 0.07
N SER A 247 10.72 14.40 -0.09
CA SER A 247 9.45 14.03 -0.71
C SER A 247 8.24 14.58 0.06
N ALA A 248 8.33 14.70 1.40
CA ALA A 248 7.31 15.35 2.21
C ALA A 248 7.05 16.80 1.79
N ILE A 249 8.11 17.56 1.49
CA ILE A 249 7.98 18.97 1.11
C ILE A 249 7.23 19.09 -0.21
N VAL A 250 7.53 18.22 -1.17
CA VAL A 250 6.82 18.18 -2.46
C VAL A 250 5.33 17.90 -2.27
N ALA A 251 5.01 16.87 -1.47
CA ALA A 251 3.62 16.48 -1.19
C ALA A 251 2.85 17.60 -0.47
N LEU A 252 3.43 18.17 0.60
CA LEU A 252 2.81 19.23 1.38
C LEU A 252 2.67 20.53 0.60
N ALA A 253 3.62 20.88 -0.26
CA ALA A 253 3.50 22.03 -1.15
C ALA A 253 2.34 21.85 -2.14
N GLY A 254 2.24 20.68 -2.78
CA GLY A 254 1.12 20.34 -3.65
C GLY A 254 -0.23 20.41 -2.91
N ALA A 255 -0.29 19.84 -1.70
CA ALA A 255 -1.47 19.89 -0.84
C ALA A 255 -1.87 21.31 -0.48
N ALA A 256 -0.93 22.13 -0.01
CA ALA A 256 -1.19 23.52 0.39
C ALA A 256 -1.66 24.38 -0.79
N ILE A 257 -1.02 24.23 -1.96
CA ILE A 257 -1.42 24.94 -3.18
C ILE A 257 -2.82 24.50 -3.63
N LEU A 258 -3.10 23.19 -3.64
CA LEU A 258 -4.41 22.70 -4.05
C LEU A 258 -5.50 23.14 -3.08
N LEU A 259 -5.24 23.09 -1.77
CA LEU A 259 -6.16 23.56 -0.75
C LEU A 259 -6.49 25.04 -0.94
N PHE A 260 -5.47 25.87 -1.13
CA PHE A 260 -5.64 27.30 -1.45
C PHE A 260 -6.44 27.53 -2.72
N LEU A 261 -6.15 26.80 -3.80
CA LEU A 261 -6.83 26.95 -5.09
C LEU A 261 -8.25 26.36 -5.09
N SER A 262 -8.54 25.42 -4.21
CA SER A 262 -9.84 24.73 -4.15
C SER A 262 -10.96 25.63 -3.65
N ASN A 263 -10.64 26.64 -2.82
CA ASN A 263 -11.61 27.42 -2.04
C ASN A 263 -12.57 26.55 -1.19
N LEU A 264 -12.17 25.32 -0.88
CA LEU A 264 -12.90 24.47 0.05
C LEU A 264 -12.51 24.83 1.48
N ASP A 265 -13.41 24.54 2.41
CA ASP A 265 -13.14 24.70 3.83
C ASP A 265 -12.05 23.70 4.28
N PRO A 266 -10.89 24.17 4.77
CA PRO A 266 -9.82 23.30 5.24
C PRO A 266 -10.26 22.30 6.30
N GLU A 267 -11.16 22.69 7.22
CA GLU A 267 -11.62 21.82 8.29
C GLU A 267 -12.28 20.55 7.73
N GLN A 268 -13.17 20.72 6.76
CA GLN A 268 -13.84 19.60 6.06
C GLN A 268 -12.86 18.70 5.30
N ILE A 269 -11.78 19.26 4.76
CA ILE A 269 -10.76 18.46 4.05
C ILE A 269 -9.90 17.70 5.04
N LEU A 270 -9.51 18.33 6.15
CA LEU A 270 -8.70 17.70 7.18
C LEU A 270 -9.47 16.60 7.92
N GLU A 271 -10.81 16.69 8.03
CA GLU A 271 -11.66 15.61 8.54
C GLU A 271 -11.69 14.37 7.63
N ASP A 272 -11.50 14.55 6.31
CA ASP A 272 -11.49 13.45 5.33
C ASP A 272 -10.16 12.66 5.31
N ILE A 273 -9.14 13.09 6.08
CA ILE A 273 -7.83 12.43 6.20
C ILE A 273 -7.89 11.26 7.18
N GLU A 274 -7.08 10.23 6.91
CA GLU A 274 -6.92 9.09 7.79
C GLU A 274 -5.98 9.36 8.98
N TRP A 275 -6.39 10.24 9.90
CA TRP A 275 -5.63 10.50 11.14
C TRP A 275 -5.23 9.24 11.93
N PRO A 276 -6.07 8.20 12.05
CA PRO A 276 -5.67 6.98 12.74
C PRO A 276 -4.46 6.31 12.08
N THR A 277 -4.35 6.39 10.75
CA THR A 277 -3.20 5.88 10.00
C THR A 277 -1.94 6.68 10.37
N ILE A 278 -2.00 8.02 10.40
CA ILE A 278 -0.88 8.88 10.81
C ILE A 278 -0.38 8.58 12.23
N PHE A 279 -1.30 8.51 13.21
CA PHE A 279 -0.93 8.17 14.59
C PHE A 279 -0.40 6.76 14.73
N PHE A 280 -0.91 5.82 13.93
CA PHE A 280 -0.40 4.46 13.88
C PHE A 280 1.07 4.42 13.43
N PHE A 281 1.44 5.12 12.35
CA PHE A 281 2.83 5.20 11.88
C PHE A 281 3.76 5.82 12.91
N ALA A 282 3.39 6.99 13.46
CA ALA A 282 4.20 7.66 14.47
C ALA A 282 4.46 6.76 15.68
N ALA A 283 3.44 6.08 16.19
CA ALA A 283 3.57 5.17 17.32
C ALA A 283 4.37 3.91 16.97
N LEU A 284 4.21 3.38 15.77
CA LEU A 284 4.95 2.22 15.28
C LEU A 284 6.45 2.51 15.17
N PHE A 285 6.83 3.69 14.69
CA PHE A 285 8.23 4.12 14.68
C PHE A 285 8.85 4.14 16.07
N VAL A 286 8.13 4.67 17.07
CA VAL A 286 8.58 4.64 18.48
C VAL A 286 8.74 3.20 18.98
N ILE A 287 7.78 2.31 18.69
CA ILE A 287 7.85 0.91 19.13
C ILE A 287 9.06 0.20 18.50
N VAL A 288 9.30 0.41 17.21
CA VAL A 288 10.44 -0.20 16.50
C VAL A 288 11.76 0.38 16.98
N GLY A 289 11.86 1.70 17.14
CA GLY A 289 13.04 2.35 17.73
C GLY A 289 13.35 1.82 19.12
N GLY A 290 12.33 1.48 19.91
CA GLY A 290 12.51 0.85 21.20
C GLY A 290 13.16 -0.54 21.13
N LEU A 291 12.95 -1.30 20.04
CA LEU A 291 13.66 -2.56 19.79
C LEU A 291 15.10 -2.34 19.33
N GLU A 292 15.34 -1.27 18.57
CA GLU A 292 16.65 -0.86 18.09
C GLU A 292 17.55 -0.45 19.26
N GLU A 293 17.09 0.45 20.14
CA GLU A 293 17.86 0.90 21.31
C GLU A 293 18.28 -0.24 22.25
N VAL A 294 17.47 -1.29 22.38
CA VAL A 294 17.81 -2.44 23.23
C VAL A 294 18.68 -3.49 22.53
N GLY A 295 19.06 -3.27 21.27
CA GLY A 295 19.97 -4.14 20.51
C GLY A 295 19.31 -5.37 19.86
N VAL A 296 17.98 -5.42 19.77
CA VAL A 296 17.26 -6.58 19.21
C VAL A 296 17.44 -6.66 17.70
N ILE A 297 17.39 -5.52 17.01
CA ILE A 297 17.50 -5.44 15.55
C ILE A 297 18.89 -5.92 15.10
N GLU A 298 19.94 -5.47 15.76
CA GLU A 298 21.32 -5.87 15.51
C GLU A 298 21.52 -7.36 15.76
N TRP A 299 20.92 -7.90 16.82
CA TRP A 299 20.98 -9.33 17.09
C TRP A 299 20.36 -10.16 15.96
N VAL A 300 19.21 -9.74 15.42
CA VAL A 300 18.59 -10.40 14.26
C VAL A 300 19.46 -10.24 13.01
N ALA A 301 20.04 -9.07 12.77
CA ALA A 301 20.91 -8.82 11.61
C ALA A 301 22.11 -9.80 11.59
N HIS A 302 22.78 -10.00 12.73
CA HIS A 302 23.88 -10.96 12.85
C HIS A 302 23.42 -12.41 12.60
N LYS A 303 22.19 -12.77 12.99
CA LYS A 303 21.63 -14.09 12.67
C LYS A 303 21.38 -14.25 11.18
N VAL A 304 20.85 -13.24 10.53
CA VAL A 304 20.65 -13.24 9.07
C VAL A 304 21.98 -13.37 8.34
N LEU A 305 23.02 -12.61 8.72
CA LEU A 305 24.36 -12.75 8.15
C LEU A 305 24.95 -14.15 8.35
N GLY A 306 24.82 -14.72 9.55
CA GLY A 306 25.30 -16.08 9.85
C GLY A 306 24.59 -17.17 9.04
N LEU A 307 23.27 -17.05 8.87
CA LEU A 307 22.47 -17.99 8.08
C LEU A 307 22.77 -17.90 6.58
N THR A 308 23.02 -16.69 6.09
CA THR A 308 23.26 -16.44 4.67
C THR A 308 24.73 -16.52 4.28
N GLN A 309 25.64 -16.59 5.27
CA GLN A 309 27.09 -16.57 5.08
C GLN A 309 27.58 -15.38 4.26
N GLY A 310 26.91 -14.23 4.36
CA GLY A 310 27.22 -13.04 3.55
C GLY A 310 26.80 -13.14 2.08
N ASN A 311 26.09 -14.20 1.67
CA ASN A 311 25.63 -14.35 0.29
C ASN A 311 24.43 -13.43 0.02
N LEU A 312 24.65 -12.39 -0.79
CA LEU A 312 23.63 -11.40 -1.16
C LEU A 312 22.39 -12.00 -1.83
N ILE A 313 22.57 -13.06 -2.64
CA ILE A 313 21.46 -13.76 -3.31
C ILE A 313 20.55 -14.40 -2.27
N LEU A 314 21.15 -15.12 -1.33
CA LEU A 314 20.41 -15.79 -0.28
C LEU A 314 19.75 -14.79 0.66
N MET A 315 20.41 -13.66 0.96
CA MET A 315 19.81 -12.55 1.73
C MET A 315 18.61 -11.93 1.02
N ALA A 316 18.75 -11.58 -0.26
CA ALA A 316 17.66 -10.97 -1.03
C ALA A 316 16.45 -11.91 -1.15
N LEU A 317 16.68 -13.20 -1.42
CA LEU A 317 15.60 -14.18 -1.46
C LEU A 317 14.98 -14.41 -0.07
N LEU A 318 15.80 -14.46 0.99
CA LEU A 318 15.29 -14.59 2.35
C LEU A 318 14.39 -13.40 2.71
N ILE A 319 14.86 -12.18 2.47
CA ILE A 319 14.08 -10.96 2.72
C ILE A 319 12.80 -10.98 1.89
N LEU A 320 12.86 -11.25 0.59
CA LEU A 320 11.68 -11.31 -0.27
C LEU A 320 10.62 -12.28 0.27
N TRP A 321 11.00 -13.54 0.53
CA TRP A 321 10.06 -14.59 0.91
C TRP A 321 9.57 -14.46 2.36
N VAL A 322 10.45 -14.07 3.29
CA VAL A 322 10.03 -13.81 4.68
C VAL A 322 9.07 -12.63 4.71
N SER A 323 9.36 -11.56 3.96
CA SER A 323 8.47 -10.41 3.86
C SER A 323 7.12 -10.81 3.32
N ALA A 324 7.10 -11.59 2.24
CA ALA A 324 5.84 -12.01 1.64
C ALA A 324 4.99 -12.88 2.54
N LEU A 325 5.60 -13.86 3.20
CA LEU A 325 4.90 -14.78 4.09
C LEU A 325 4.45 -14.08 5.38
N ALA A 326 5.30 -13.24 5.97
CA ALA A 326 4.94 -12.46 7.15
C ALA A 326 3.80 -11.49 6.84
N SER A 327 3.83 -10.83 5.68
CA SER A 327 2.75 -9.96 5.21
C SER A 327 1.45 -10.68 4.87
N THR A 328 1.38 -12.02 4.97
CA THR A 328 0.09 -12.74 4.92
C THR A 328 -0.62 -12.81 6.27
N VAL A 329 0.09 -12.53 7.37
CA VAL A 329 -0.46 -12.62 8.73
C VAL A 329 -0.42 -11.26 9.42
N ILE A 330 0.57 -10.46 9.06
CA ILE A 330 0.85 -9.14 9.61
C ILE A 330 0.58 -8.13 8.49
N ASP A 331 -0.05 -6.99 8.80
CA ASP A 331 -0.15 -5.88 7.86
C ASP A 331 1.26 -5.53 7.32
N ASN A 332 1.37 -5.25 6.02
CA ASN A 332 2.63 -4.95 5.35
C ASN A 332 3.37 -3.74 5.95
N ILE A 333 2.65 -2.79 6.55
CA ILE A 333 3.22 -1.59 7.18
C ILE A 333 4.09 -1.90 8.41
N PRO A 334 3.55 -2.50 9.50
CA PRO A 334 4.33 -2.85 10.68
C PRO A 334 5.51 -3.77 10.34
N PHE A 335 5.31 -4.68 9.39
CA PHE A 335 6.39 -5.54 8.95
C PHE A 335 7.56 -4.74 8.35
N VAL A 336 7.32 -3.84 7.38
CA VAL A 336 8.39 -3.03 6.77
C VAL A 336 9.07 -2.11 7.78
N ALA A 337 8.32 -1.55 8.74
CA ALA A 337 8.90 -0.73 9.80
C ALA A 337 10.03 -1.44 10.55
N THR A 338 9.87 -2.73 10.84
CA THR A 338 10.89 -3.52 11.55
C THR A 338 12.04 -3.98 10.66
N MET A 339 11.78 -4.15 9.36
CA MET A 339 12.78 -4.62 8.39
C MET A 339 13.72 -3.51 7.90
N ILE A 340 13.28 -2.25 7.90
CA ILE A 340 14.13 -1.12 7.54
C ILE A 340 15.40 -1.04 8.40
N PRO A 341 15.29 -0.93 9.74
CA PRO A 341 16.48 -0.87 10.58
C PRO A 341 17.26 -2.18 10.54
N LEU A 342 16.59 -3.33 10.29
CA LEU A 342 17.28 -4.60 10.08
C LEU A 342 18.22 -4.56 8.85
N ILE A 343 17.74 -4.07 7.70
CA ILE A 343 18.56 -3.97 6.48
C ILE A 343 19.69 -2.95 6.66
N GLN A 344 19.44 -1.83 7.33
CA GLN A 344 20.47 -0.86 7.70
C GLN A 344 21.54 -1.50 8.61
N ALA A 345 21.12 -2.27 9.61
CA ALA A 345 22.03 -3.00 10.50
C ALA A 345 22.88 -4.05 9.75
N LEU A 346 22.34 -4.70 8.70
CA LEU A 346 23.13 -5.57 7.83
C LEU A 346 24.25 -4.80 7.10
N ALA A 347 23.96 -3.60 6.60
CA ALA A 347 24.95 -2.75 5.93
C ALA A 347 26.05 -2.27 6.89
N ILE A 348 25.69 -1.99 8.15
CA ILE A 348 26.66 -1.62 9.19
C ILE A 348 27.54 -2.81 9.56
N ALA A 349 26.94 -4.01 9.68
CA ALA A 349 27.65 -5.22 10.06
C ALA A 349 28.58 -5.74 8.94
N ASP A 350 28.25 -5.51 7.67
CA ASP A 350 29.12 -5.76 6.53
C ASP A 350 29.08 -4.59 5.53
N PRO A 351 29.99 -3.62 5.65
CA PRO A 351 30.07 -2.47 4.75
C PRO A 351 30.39 -2.83 3.29
N SER A 352 30.80 -4.06 2.99
CA SER A 352 31.03 -4.52 1.62
C SER A 352 29.74 -4.96 0.91
N LEU A 353 28.65 -5.12 1.66
CA LEU A 353 27.37 -5.58 1.17
C LEU A 353 26.65 -4.46 0.39
N GLN A 354 26.34 -4.72 -0.88
CA GLN A 354 25.44 -3.86 -1.66
C GLN A 354 24.01 -4.16 -1.25
N ILE A 355 23.45 -3.36 -0.32
CA ILE A 355 22.11 -3.60 0.25
C ILE A 355 20.96 -3.13 -0.65
N GLU A 356 21.23 -2.42 -1.76
CA GLU A 356 20.20 -1.93 -2.66
C GLU A 356 19.19 -3.01 -3.12
N PRO A 357 19.62 -4.23 -3.51
CA PRO A 357 18.69 -5.29 -3.89
C PRO A 357 17.80 -5.77 -2.74
N LEU A 358 18.22 -5.56 -1.48
CA LEU A 358 17.44 -5.93 -0.31
C LEU A 358 16.25 -4.99 -0.12
N TRP A 359 16.38 -3.71 -0.49
CA TRP A 359 15.28 -2.75 -0.49
C TRP A 359 14.19 -3.13 -1.50
N TRP A 360 14.61 -3.52 -2.72
CA TRP A 360 13.67 -3.99 -3.74
C TRP A 360 13.03 -5.34 -3.36
N ALA A 361 13.78 -6.23 -2.71
CA ALA A 361 13.26 -7.47 -2.15
C ALA A 361 12.20 -7.21 -1.07
N LEU A 362 12.47 -6.26 -0.16
CA LEU A 362 11.54 -5.88 0.89
C LEU A 362 10.27 -5.25 0.31
N ALA A 363 10.39 -4.29 -0.62
CA ALA A 363 9.27 -3.64 -1.29
C ALA A 363 8.38 -4.65 -2.01
N LEU A 364 8.96 -5.49 -2.88
CA LEU A 364 8.20 -6.52 -3.60
C LEU A 364 7.58 -7.53 -2.65
N GLY A 365 8.35 -7.99 -1.66
CA GLY A 365 7.89 -9.01 -0.71
C GLY A 365 6.74 -8.51 0.15
N ALA A 366 6.87 -7.34 0.77
CA ALA A 366 5.84 -6.81 1.67
C ALA A 366 4.57 -6.39 0.92
N CYS A 367 4.69 -5.60 -0.16
CA CYS A 367 3.53 -5.08 -0.88
C CYS A 367 2.74 -6.19 -1.60
N LEU A 368 3.42 -7.11 -2.27
CA LEU A 368 2.75 -8.21 -2.98
C LEU A 368 2.37 -9.36 -2.01
N GLY A 369 3.12 -9.53 -0.93
CA GLY A 369 2.82 -10.46 0.17
C GLY A 369 1.47 -10.20 0.82
N GLY A 370 1.08 -8.93 0.95
CA GLY A 370 -0.23 -8.52 1.45
C GLY A 370 -1.42 -9.13 0.68
N ASN A 371 -1.23 -9.56 -0.57
CA ASN A 371 -2.25 -10.29 -1.34
C ASN A 371 -2.45 -11.74 -0.91
N GLY A 372 -1.56 -12.29 -0.07
CA GLY A 372 -1.61 -13.68 0.34
C GLY A 372 -2.78 -14.00 1.27
N SER A 373 -3.34 -13.01 1.98
CA SER A 373 -4.50 -13.20 2.86
C SER A 373 -5.38 -11.95 2.94
N LEU A 374 -6.59 -12.09 3.50
CA LEU A 374 -7.52 -10.97 3.65
C LEU A 374 -7.05 -9.92 4.66
N VAL A 375 -6.20 -10.29 5.62
CA VAL A 375 -5.67 -9.40 6.68
C VAL A 375 -4.26 -8.91 6.39
N GLY A 376 -3.66 -9.34 5.27
CA GLY A 376 -2.27 -9.04 4.94
C GLY A 376 -2.00 -7.59 4.54
N ALA A 377 -3.04 -6.85 4.14
CA ALA A 377 -2.94 -5.44 3.82
C ALA A 377 -4.22 -4.69 4.20
N SER A 378 -4.07 -3.43 4.58
CA SER A 378 -5.18 -2.54 4.96
C SER A 378 -6.25 -2.42 3.85
N ALA A 379 -5.84 -2.34 2.58
CA ALA A 379 -6.76 -2.27 1.45
C ALA A 379 -7.71 -3.48 1.38
N ASN A 380 -7.21 -4.68 1.73
CA ASN A 380 -7.98 -5.92 1.70
C ASN A 380 -9.13 -5.88 2.71
N VAL A 381 -8.80 -5.48 3.95
CA VAL A 381 -9.76 -5.36 5.07
C VAL A 381 -10.79 -4.29 4.79
N VAL A 382 -10.36 -3.15 4.23
CA VAL A 382 -11.26 -2.06 3.84
C VAL A 382 -12.28 -2.52 2.80
N VAL A 383 -11.85 -3.21 1.75
CA VAL A 383 -12.77 -3.75 0.73
C VAL A 383 -13.72 -4.78 1.34
N ALA A 384 -13.24 -5.68 2.19
CA ALA A 384 -14.08 -6.64 2.89
C ALA A 384 -15.14 -5.95 3.76
N GLY A 385 -14.77 -4.88 4.46
CA GLY A 385 -15.68 -4.07 5.27
C GLY A 385 -16.72 -3.31 4.44
N ILE A 386 -16.33 -2.77 3.27
CA ILE A 386 -17.27 -2.13 2.33
C ILE A 386 -18.26 -3.15 1.78
N ALA A 387 -17.79 -4.34 1.38
CA ALA A 387 -18.65 -5.42 0.93
C ALA A 387 -19.67 -5.79 2.00
N ALA A 388 -19.22 -6.00 3.25
CA ALA A 388 -20.05 -6.39 4.39
C ALA A 388 -21.19 -5.41 4.65
N LYS A 389 -20.93 -4.11 4.50
CA LYS A 389 -21.95 -3.05 4.63
C LYS A 389 -23.03 -3.09 3.54
N HIS A 390 -22.76 -3.74 2.41
CA HIS A 390 -23.68 -3.89 1.27
C HIS A 390 -24.22 -5.32 1.15
N ASN A 391 -24.34 -6.05 2.26
CA ASN A 391 -24.86 -7.43 2.33
C ASN A 391 -24.09 -8.46 1.48
N ASN A 392 -22.87 -8.12 1.05
CA ASN A 392 -21.94 -9.04 0.40
C ASN A 392 -20.81 -9.34 1.39
N SER A 393 -20.22 -10.53 1.41
CA SER A 393 -19.13 -10.79 2.35
C SER A 393 -18.03 -11.61 1.70
N ILE A 394 -16.83 -11.05 1.66
CA ILE A 394 -15.64 -11.78 1.24
C ILE A 394 -15.13 -12.54 2.46
N SER A 395 -15.33 -13.86 2.49
CA SER A 395 -14.83 -14.64 3.61
C SER A 395 -13.31 -14.80 3.55
N PHE A 396 -12.64 -14.87 4.71
CA PHE A 396 -11.19 -15.10 4.78
C PHE A 396 -10.76 -16.31 3.95
N ARG A 397 -11.50 -17.43 4.07
CA ARG A 397 -11.20 -18.67 3.36
C ARG A 397 -11.36 -18.55 1.84
N GLU A 398 -12.35 -17.80 1.39
CA GLU A 398 -12.59 -17.56 -0.03
C GLU A 398 -11.48 -16.72 -0.63
N TYR A 399 -11.12 -15.62 0.03
CA TYR A 399 -9.98 -14.80 -0.39
C TYR A 399 -8.69 -15.62 -0.40
N LEU A 400 -8.39 -16.35 0.69
CA LEU A 400 -7.15 -17.13 0.82
C LEU A 400 -6.96 -18.14 -0.33
N LYS A 401 -8.04 -18.78 -0.81
CA LYS A 401 -7.99 -19.73 -1.94
C LYS A 401 -7.55 -19.08 -3.26
N VAL A 402 -7.78 -17.78 -3.41
CA VAL A 402 -7.43 -17.01 -4.62
C VAL A 402 -6.12 -16.24 -4.40
N GLY A 403 -6.05 -15.45 -3.33
CA GLY A 403 -4.93 -14.57 -3.01
C GLY A 403 -3.63 -15.32 -2.75
N PHE A 404 -3.63 -16.37 -1.91
CA PHE A 404 -2.40 -17.07 -1.54
C PHE A 404 -1.68 -17.73 -2.74
N PRO A 405 -2.36 -18.52 -3.61
CA PRO A 405 -1.70 -19.08 -4.79
C PRO A 405 -1.20 -18.01 -5.76
N LEU A 406 -1.94 -16.93 -5.94
CA LEU A 406 -1.53 -15.83 -6.82
C LEU A 406 -0.32 -15.08 -6.25
N MET A 407 -0.29 -14.82 -4.94
CA MET A 407 0.87 -14.23 -4.26
C MET A 407 2.13 -15.07 -4.48
N LEU A 408 2.06 -16.41 -4.39
CA LEU A 408 3.22 -17.27 -4.67
C LEU A 408 3.74 -17.09 -6.11
N ILE A 409 2.85 -16.91 -7.09
CA ILE A 409 3.25 -16.62 -8.48
C ILE A 409 3.95 -15.27 -8.56
N MET A 410 3.42 -14.25 -7.88
CA MET A 410 4.07 -12.93 -7.80
C MET A 410 5.47 -13.03 -7.18
N MET A 411 5.65 -13.87 -6.15
CA MET A 411 6.94 -14.09 -5.49
C MET A 411 7.95 -14.82 -6.37
N VAL A 412 7.51 -15.80 -7.16
CA VAL A 412 8.38 -16.48 -8.13
C VAL A 412 8.85 -15.49 -9.20
N ILE A 413 7.95 -14.68 -9.75
CA ILE A 413 8.31 -13.65 -10.74
C ILE A 413 9.28 -12.64 -10.14
N SER A 414 9.02 -12.18 -8.90
CA SER A 414 9.88 -11.24 -8.17
C SER A 414 11.27 -11.84 -7.88
N SER A 415 11.33 -13.12 -7.50
CA SER A 415 12.59 -13.83 -7.25
C SER A 415 13.46 -13.88 -8.52
N ILE A 416 12.84 -14.26 -9.65
CA ILE A 416 13.53 -14.30 -10.95
C ILE A 416 14.00 -12.91 -11.34
N TYR A 417 13.15 -11.90 -11.17
CA TYR A 417 13.48 -10.52 -11.52
C TYR A 417 14.66 -9.96 -10.73
N ILE A 418 14.63 -10.09 -9.40
CA ILE A 418 15.72 -9.62 -8.53
C ILE A 418 17.02 -10.35 -8.90
N TYR A 419 16.94 -11.67 -9.11
CA TYR A 419 18.08 -12.48 -9.51
C TYR A 419 18.71 -11.99 -10.82
N LEU A 420 17.90 -11.79 -11.86
CA LEU A 420 18.40 -11.38 -13.17
C LEU A 420 18.89 -9.93 -13.23
N ARG A 421 18.29 -9.02 -12.44
CA ARG A 421 18.58 -7.59 -12.52
C ARG A 421 19.76 -7.17 -11.64
N TYR A 422 19.94 -7.79 -10.48
CA TYR A 422 20.88 -7.31 -9.46
C TYR A 422 21.93 -8.31 -9.01
N LEU A 423 21.76 -9.61 -9.34
CA LEU A 423 22.51 -10.68 -8.67
C LEU A 423 23.33 -11.56 -9.63
N ILE A 424 23.43 -11.19 -10.91
CA ILE A 424 24.22 -11.88 -11.94
C ILE A 424 25.13 -10.94 -12.72
#